data_AF-A0A972RUT4-F1
#
_entry.id   AF-A0A972RUT4-F1
#
_cell.length_a   1.000
_cell.length_b   1.000
_cell.length_c   1.000
_cell.angle_alpha   90.00
_cell.angle_beta   90.00
_cell.angle_gamma   90.00
#
_symmetry.space_group_name_H-M   'P 1'
#
loop_
_entity.id
_entity.type
_entity.pdbx_description
1 polymer ?
#
loop_
_entity_poly.entity_id
_entity_poly.type
_entity_poly.pdbx_seq_one_letter_code
_entity_poly.pdbx_strand_id
1 'polypeptide(L)'
;MGVLKVPNYISNFVLISALTIFITLILNFKIKVSAHMAGIGAFLSFFYTFFTNEYVSETLFSPLNINITIISFFSIIVIIAGIIASSRLILKAHTMKEILIGFFIGVLLGLLNFIL
;
A
#
# COMPACT_ATOMS: atom_id res chain seq x y z
N MET A 1 8.02 -9.16 34.16
CA MET A 1 8.40 -8.98 32.74
C MET A 1 7.44 -7.95 32.13
N GLY A 2 7.93 -6.77 31.77
CA GLY A 2 7.11 -5.78 31.08
C GLY A 2 6.82 -6.28 29.66
N VAL A 3 5.55 -6.46 29.32
CA VAL A 3 5.17 -6.81 27.95
C VAL A 3 5.40 -5.57 27.09
N LEU A 4 6.36 -5.63 26.17
CA LEU A 4 6.57 -4.58 25.19
C LEU A 4 5.31 -4.50 24.31
N LYS A 5 4.55 -3.41 24.43
CA LYS A 5 3.43 -3.12 23.54
C LYS A 5 3.99 -2.80 22.16
N VAL A 6 3.57 -3.56 21.16
CA VAL A 6 3.86 -3.26 19.76
C VAL A 6 3.14 -1.96 19.39
N PRO A 7 3.79 -1.01 18.71
CA PRO A 7 3.13 0.18 18.21
C PRO A 7 1.92 -0.14 17.33
N ASN A 8 0.83 0.59 17.51
CA ASN A 8 -0.45 0.31 16.84
C ASN A 8 -0.33 0.34 15.31
N TYR A 9 0.48 1.25 14.74
CA TYR A 9 0.69 1.33 13.29
C TYR A 9 1.31 0.04 12.70
N ILE A 10 2.18 -0.66 13.45
CA ILE A 10 2.75 -1.94 13.02
C ILE A 10 1.68 -3.03 13.05
N SER A 11 0.89 -3.08 14.13
CA SER A 11 -0.20 -4.04 14.26
C SER A 11 -1.25 -3.85 13.15
N ASN A 12 -1.65 -2.61 12.88
CA ASN A 12 -2.63 -2.29 11.85
C ASN A 12 -2.10 -2.59 10.44
N PHE A 13 -0.81 -2.33 10.17
CA PHE A 13 -0.17 -2.70 8.90
C PHE A 13 -0.24 -4.21 8.63
N VAL A 14 0.09 -5.03 9.64
CA VAL A 14 0.03 -6.49 9.53
C VAL A 14 -1.41 -6.96 9.33
N LEU A 15 -2.37 -6.37 10.05
CA LEU A 15 -3.79 -6.70 9.92
C LEU A 15 -4.31 -6.38 8.50
N ILE A 16 -4.02 -5.20 7.98
CA ILE A 16 -4.46 -4.75 6.65
C ILE A 16 -3.81 -5.56 5.54
N SER A 17 -2.51 -5.87 5.66
CA SER A 17 -1.83 -6.71 4.68
C SER A 17 -2.41 -8.13 4.64
N ALA A 18 -2.71 -8.73 5.80
CA ALA A 18 -3.40 -10.00 5.89
C ALA A 18 -4.81 -9.93 5.25
N LEU A 19 -5.57 -8.87 5.54
CA LEU A 19 -6.90 -8.64 4.95
C LEU A 19 -6.83 -8.49 3.43
N THR A 20 -5.82 -7.78 2.92
CA THR A 20 -5.60 -7.58 1.48
C THR A 20 -5.30 -8.90 0.77
N ILE A 21 -4.41 -9.72 1.35
CA ILE A 21 -4.10 -11.06 0.81
C ILE A 21 -5.34 -11.96 0.86
N PHE A 22 -6.11 -11.92 1.95
CA PHE A 22 -7.31 -12.73 2.08
C PHE A 22 -8.38 -12.37 1.05
N ILE A 23 -8.66 -11.08 0.87
CA ILE A 23 -9.65 -10.59 -0.10
C ILE A 23 -9.18 -10.87 -1.53
N THR A 24 -7.91 -10.64 -1.84
CA THR A 24 -7.37 -10.94 -3.17
C THR A 24 -7.42 -12.44 -3.47
N LEU A 25 -7.17 -13.30 -2.48
CA LEU A 25 -7.31 -14.75 -2.62
C LEU A 25 -8.75 -15.16 -2.95
N ILE A 26 -9.75 -14.61 -2.26
CA ILE A 26 -11.17 -14.86 -2.54
C ILE A 26 -11.54 -14.42 -3.95
N LEU A 27 -11.11 -13.22 -4.36
CA LEU A 27 -11.44 -12.67 -5.67
C LEU A 27 -10.76 -13.43 -6.80
N ASN A 28 -9.57 -13.99 -6.56
CA ASN A 28 -8.80 -14.75 -7.54
C ASN A 28 -9.55 -15.99 -8.08
N PHE A 29 -10.54 -16.51 -7.34
CA PHE A 29 -11.40 -17.59 -7.83
C PHE A 29 -12.35 -17.17 -8.97
N LYS A 30 -12.70 -15.89 -9.08
CA LYS A 30 -13.65 -15.37 -10.10
C LYS A 30 -12.98 -14.48 -11.14
N ILE A 31 -12.09 -13.62 -10.70
CA ILE A 31 -11.40 -12.60 -11.50
C ILE A 31 -9.92 -12.75 -11.15
N LYS A 32 -9.02 -12.93 -12.12
CA LYS A 32 -7.58 -13.12 -11.83
C LYS A 32 -6.94 -11.81 -11.40
N VAL A 33 -7.29 -11.35 -10.20
CA VAL A 33 -6.85 -10.07 -9.63
C VAL A 33 -5.34 -10.11 -9.39
N SER A 34 -4.64 -9.05 -9.77
CA SER A 34 -3.20 -8.97 -9.56
C SER A 34 -2.87 -8.68 -8.09
N ALA A 35 -2.37 -9.69 -7.38
CA ALA A 35 -1.90 -9.54 -5.99
C ALA A 35 -0.76 -8.52 -5.85
N HIS A 36 0.07 -8.36 -6.89
CA HIS A 36 1.14 -7.36 -6.91
C HIS A 36 0.58 -5.93 -6.92
N MET A 37 -0.50 -5.71 -7.69
CA MET A 37 -1.17 -4.41 -7.72
C MET A 37 -1.92 -4.12 -6.43
N ALA A 38 -2.54 -5.13 -5.82
CA ALA A 38 -3.17 -4.99 -4.51
C ALA A 38 -2.14 -4.68 -3.42
N GLY A 39 -0.97 -5.31 -3.46
CA GLY A 39 0.13 -5.04 -2.54
C GLY A 39 0.64 -3.60 -2.63
N ILE A 40 0.98 -3.11 -3.83
CA ILE A 40 1.48 -1.74 -4.00
C ILE A 40 0.40 -0.69 -3.70
N GLY A 41 -0.87 -0.99 -3.99
CA GLY A 41 -2.01 -0.14 -3.63
C GLY A 41 -2.18 -0.02 -2.12
N ALA A 42 -2.17 -1.14 -1.39
CA ALA A 42 -2.26 -1.16 0.08
C ALA A 42 -1.07 -0.45 0.74
N PHE A 43 0.13 -0.64 0.19
CA PHE A 43 1.35 0.03 0.65
C PHE A 43 1.26 1.55 0.49
N LEU A 44 0.80 2.04 -0.67
CA LEU A 44 0.59 3.46 -0.94
C LEU A 44 -0.37 4.10 0.09
N SER A 45 -1.54 3.48 0.30
CA SER A 45 -2.52 3.98 1.27
C SER A 45 -2.06 3.85 2.72
N PHE A 46 -1.30 2.81 3.08
CA PHE A 46 -0.76 2.68 4.44
C PHE A 46 0.14 3.86 4.77
N PHE A 47 1.10 4.18 3.90
CA PHE A 47 1.98 5.33 4.12
C PHE A 47 1.20 6.66 4.11
N TYR A 48 0.12 6.76 3.33
CA TYR A 48 -0.77 7.92 3.39
C TYR A 48 -1.36 8.11 4.78
N THR A 49 -1.95 7.04 5.34
CA THR A 49 -2.53 7.06 6.68
C THR A 49 -1.47 7.26 7.77
N PHE A 50 -0.28 6.68 7.59
CA PHE A 50 0.82 6.83 8.54
C PHE A 50 1.30 8.29 8.63
N PHE A 51 1.52 8.96 7.50
CA PHE A 51 1.96 10.37 7.51
C PHE A 51 0.87 11.32 7.99
N THR A 52 -0.41 11.02 7.71
CA THR A 52 -1.53 11.88 8.11
C THR A 52 -1.95 11.72 9.58
N ASN A 53 -1.97 10.50 10.13
CA ASN A 53 -2.44 10.23 11.50
C ASN A 53 -1.34 10.43 12.56
N GLU A 54 -0.09 10.09 12.28
CA GLU A 54 0.99 10.15 13.29
C GLU A 54 1.68 11.52 13.37
N TYR A 55 1.09 12.57 12.77
CA TYR A 55 1.61 13.95 12.74
C TYR A 55 3.12 14.03 12.43
N VAL A 56 3.62 13.16 11.53
CA VAL A 56 4.98 13.27 11.04
C VAL A 56 5.02 14.57 10.23
N SER A 57 5.74 15.56 10.76
CA SER A 57 5.98 16.87 10.13
C SER A 57 6.19 16.71 8.63
N GLU A 58 5.69 17.65 7.81
CA GLU A 58 5.70 17.61 6.32
C GLU A 58 7.07 17.32 5.68
N THR A 59 8.13 17.34 6.47
CA THR A 59 9.49 16.90 6.16
C THR A 59 9.73 15.48 6.70
N LEU A 60 9.66 14.46 5.84
CA LEU A 60 10.24 13.16 6.16
C LEU A 60 11.77 13.34 6.21
N PHE A 61 12.38 13.15 7.38
CA PHE A 61 13.83 12.99 7.56
C PHE A 61 14.69 14.23 7.26
N SER A 62 15.26 14.87 8.30
CA SER A 62 16.43 15.75 8.15
C SER A 62 17.62 15.33 9.03
N PRO A 63 18.32 14.24 8.67
CA PRO A 63 19.72 14.06 9.05
C PRO A 63 20.69 14.53 7.96
N LEU A 64 20.18 14.88 6.75
CA LEU A 64 20.98 15.13 5.53
C LEU A 64 20.60 16.40 4.74
N ASN A 65 19.74 17.29 5.29
CA ASN A 65 19.19 18.46 4.57
C ASN A 65 18.42 18.13 3.27
N ILE A 66 17.94 16.90 3.10
CA ILE A 66 17.11 16.50 1.98
C ILE A 66 15.65 16.57 2.43
N ASN A 67 14.94 17.65 2.11
CA ASN A 67 13.51 17.75 2.38
C ASN A 67 12.74 16.87 1.38
N ILE A 68 12.56 15.59 1.72
CA ILE A 68 11.61 14.74 1.00
C ILE A 68 10.21 15.12 1.48
N THR A 69 9.51 15.89 0.64
CA THR A 69 8.09 16.17 0.88
C THR A 69 7.30 14.88 0.76
N ILE A 70 6.17 14.82 1.46
CA ILE A 70 5.19 13.72 1.33
C ILE A 70 4.85 13.52 -0.16
N ILE A 71 4.69 14.60 -0.93
CA ILE A 71 4.47 14.57 -2.39
C ILE A 71 5.56 13.77 -3.13
N SER A 72 6.84 14.00 -2.82
CA SER A 72 7.96 13.31 -3.47
C SER A 72 7.95 11.82 -3.18
N PHE A 73 7.65 11.43 -1.93
CA PHE A 73 7.53 10.03 -1.54
C PHE A 73 6.37 9.33 -2.28
N PHE A 74 5.21 9.98 -2.35
CA PHE A 74 4.06 9.46 -3.11
C PHE A 74 4.36 9.30 -4.60
N SER A 75 5.04 10.28 -5.19
CA SER A 75 5.44 10.25 -6.59
C SER A 75 6.31 9.01 -6.91
N ILE A 76 7.26 8.69 -6.02
CA ILE A 76 8.13 7.51 -6.16
C ILE A 76 7.30 6.22 -6.13
N ILE A 77 6.37 6.07 -5.17
CA ILE A 77 5.52 4.86 -5.09
C ILE A 77 4.61 4.74 -6.31
N VAL A 78 4.06 5.84 -6.83
CA VAL A 78 3.23 5.83 -8.04
C VAL A 78 4.05 5.41 -9.27
N ILE A 79 5.30 5.88 -9.40
CA ILE A 79 6.21 5.44 -10.47
C ILE A 79 6.47 3.93 -10.36
N ILE A 80 6.76 3.44 -9.14
CA ILE A 80 6.96 2.01 -8.89
C ILE A 80 5.70 1.21 -9.22
N ALA A 81 4.52 1.70 -8.87
CA ALA A 81 3.24 1.07 -9.22
C ALA A 81 3.05 0.98 -10.74
N GLY A 82 3.45 2.03 -11.48
CA GLY A 82 3.46 2.04 -12.95
C GLY A 82 4.40 0.99 -13.54
N ILE A 83 5.61 0.83 -12.97
CA ILE A 83 6.57 -0.20 -13.39
C ILE A 83 6.00 -1.60 -13.12
N ILE A 84 5.39 -1.82 -11.95
CA ILE A 84 4.75 -3.09 -11.60
C ILE A 84 3.60 -3.39 -12.56
N ALA A 85 2.71 -2.44 -12.82
CA ALA A 85 1.60 -2.61 -13.77
C ALA A 85 2.11 -2.95 -15.17
N SER A 86 3.12 -2.23 -15.65
CA SER A 86 3.75 -2.48 -16.95
C SER A 86 4.35 -3.88 -17.04
N SER A 87 5.05 -4.34 -16.00
CA SER A 87 5.61 -5.70 -15.96
C SER A 87 4.52 -6.77 -16.14
N ARG A 88 3.35 -6.60 -15.51
CA ARG A 88 2.25 -7.57 -15.56
C ARG A 88 1.56 -7.61 -16.91
N LEU A 89 1.45 -6.45 -17.58
CA LEU A 89 0.92 -6.36 -18.94
C LEU A 89 1.89 -6.96 -19.98
N ILE A 90 3.18 -6.64 -19.88
CA ILE A 90 4.21 -7.14 -20.81
C ILE A 90 4.33 -8.66 -20.73
N LEU A 91 4.27 -9.23 -19.53
CA LEU A 91 4.26 -10.68 -19.30
C LEU A 91 2.93 -11.35 -19.73
N LYS A 92 1.92 -10.58 -20.15
CA LYS A 92 0.56 -11.05 -20.48
C LYS A 92 -0.07 -11.88 -19.34
N ALA A 93 0.35 -11.63 -18.11
CA ALA A 93 -0.12 -12.37 -16.93
C ALA A 93 -1.51 -11.91 -16.49
N HIS A 94 -1.83 -10.63 -16.74
CA HIS A 94 -3.10 -10.01 -16.38
C HIS A 94 -3.57 -9.02 -17.45
N THR A 95 -4.87 -8.77 -17.47
CA THR A 95 -5.51 -7.70 -18.24
C THR A 95 -5.47 -6.36 -17.50
N MET A 96 -5.66 -5.25 -18.22
CA MET A 96 -5.72 -3.91 -17.62
C MET A 96 -6.80 -3.80 -16.53
N LYS A 97 -7.96 -4.47 -16.73
CA LYS A 97 -9.05 -4.48 -15.75
C LYS A 97 -8.62 -5.17 -14.44
N GLU A 98 -7.95 -6.32 -14.53
CA GLU A 98 -7.49 -7.07 -13.36
C GLU A 98 -6.42 -6.32 -12.55
N ILE A 99 -5.57 -5.57 -13.24
CA ILE A 99 -4.54 -4.71 -12.64
C ILE A 99 -5.18 -3.55 -11.89
N LEU A 100 -6.11 -2.83 -12.52
CA LEU A 100 -6.82 -1.71 -11.90
C LEU A 100 -7.67 -2.16 -10.70
N ILE A 101 -8.42 -3.25 -10.85
CA ILE A 101 -9.22 -3.83 -9.76
C ILE A 101 -8.31 -4.18 -8.58
N GLY A 102 -7.18 -4.86 -8.82
CA GLY A 102 -6.22 -5.18 -7.78
C GLY A 102 -5.70 -3.94 -7.06
N PHE A 103 -5.27 -2.93 -7.82
CA PHE A 103 -4.78 -1.67 -7.27
C PHE A 103 -5.79 -0.98 -6.35
N PHE A 104 -7.03 -0.81 -6.82
CA PHE A 104 -8.08 -0.14 -6.03
C PHE A 104 -8.51 -0.95 -4.81
N ILE A 105 -8.54 -2.28 -4.88
CA ILE A 105 -8.78 -3.11 -3.69
C ILE A 105 -7.72 -2.83 -2.63
N GLY A 106 -6.44 -2.83 -3.02
CA GLY A 106 -5.34 -2.52 -2.12
C GLY A 106 -5.51 -1.14 -1.45
N VAL A 107 -5.76 -0.11 -2.26
CA VAL A 107 -5.94 1.26 -1.76
C VAL A 107 -7.13 1.37 -0.80
N LEU A 108 -8.28 0.79 -1.14
CA LEU A 108 -9.49 0.86 -0.31
C LEU A 108 -9.30 0.15 1.03
N LEU A 109 -8.65 -1.02 1.03
CA LEU A 109 -8.37 -1.76 2.25
C LEU A 109 -7.31 -1.07 3.12
N GLY A 110 -6.30 -0.44 2.52
CA GLY A 110 -5.32 0.31 3.29
C GLY A 110 -5.85 1.64 3.83
N LEU A 111 -6.84 2.26 3.18
CA LEU A 111 -7.56 3.41 3.74
C LEU A 111 -8.41 3.05 4.97
N LEU A 112 -8.74 1.77 5.18
CA LEU A 112 -9.38 1.30 6.42
C LEU A 112 -8.53 1.64 7.67
N ASN A 113 -7.21 1.80 7.51
CA ASN A 113 -6.31 2.23 8.59
C ASN A 113 -6.63 3.62 9.14
N PHE A 114 -7.45 4.41 8.44
CA PHE A 114 -7.87 5.72 8.95
C PHE A 114 -8.87 5.58 10.11
N ILE A 115 -9.56 4.44 10.19
CA ILE A 115 -10.64 4.16 11.14
C ILE A 115 -10.17 3.23 12.27
N LEU A 116 -9.13 2.42 12.01
CA LEU A 116 -8.51 1.48 12.96
C LEU A 116 -7.45 2.16 13.82
#